data_AF-A0A432RLN4-F1
#
_entry.id   AF-A0A432RLN4-F1
#
_cell.length_a   1.000
_cell.length_b   1.000
_cell.length_c   1.000
_cell.angle_alpha   90.00
_cell.angle_beta   90.00
_cell.angle_gamma   90.00
#
_symmetry.space_group_name_H-M   'P 1'
#
loop_
_entity.id
_entity.type
_entity.pdbx_description
1 polymer ?
#
loop_
_entity_poly.entity_id
_entity_poly.type
_entity_poly.pdbx_seq_one_letter_code
_entity_poly.pdbx_strand_id
1 'polypeptide(L)' 'MSKRDYYEVLGVAKDADKKDIKKAYRSLANKYHPDKNPDNPEALDKFKEIAEAYEIL' A
#
# COMPACT_ATOMS: atom_id res chain seq x y z
N MET A 1 -14.60 9.25 10.08
CA MET A 1 -13.58 8.21 9.84
C MET A 1 -12.29 8.92 9.60
N SER A 2 -11.28 8.83 10.48
CA SER A 2 -9.96 9.35 10.10
C SER A 2 -9.53 8.53 8.90
N LYS A 3 -9.46 9.17 7.72
CA LYS A 3 -8.75 8.61 6.57
C LYS A 3 -7.45 8.05 7.13
N ARG A 4 -7.25 6.74 7.09
CA ARG A 4 -5.96 6.14 7.49
C ARG A 4 -4.91 6.90 6.73
N ASP A 5 -3.88 7.32 7.44
CA ASP A 5 -2.86 8.16 6.85
C ASP A 5 -2.19 7.34 5.73
N TYR A 6 -2.23 7.82 4.49
CA TYR A 6 -1.69 7.05 3.35
C TYR A 6 -0.19 6.76 3.52
N TYR A 7 0.52 7.62 4.28
CA TYR A 7 1.90 7.36 4.68
C TYR A 7 2.00 6.16 5.62
N GLU A 8 1.07 5.98 6.57
CA GLU A 8 1.00 4.80 7.44
C GLU A 8 0.61 3.53 6.67
N VAL A 9 -0.32 3.64 5.71
CA VAL A 9 -0.72 2.51 4.84
C VAL A 9 0.48 1.98 4.04
N LEU A 10 1.30 2.89 3.50
CA LEU A 10 2.52 2.53 2.80
C LEU A 10 3.70 2.22 3.75
N GLY A 11 3.55 2.49 5.05
CA GLY A 11 4.61 2.30 6.04
C GLY A 11 5.82 3.20 5.82
N VAL A 12 5.60 4.41 5.31
CA VAL A 12 6.63 5.42 5.04
C VAL A 12 6.45 6.64 5.94
N ALA A 13 7.50 7.44 6.08
CA ALA A 13 7.42 8.71 6.79
C ALA A 13 6.62 9.75 5.97
N LYS A 14 6.06 10.75 6.65
CA LYS A 14 5.25 11.80 5.99
C LYS A 14 6.07 12.75 5.11
N ASP A 15 7.39 12.75 5.28
CA ASP A 15 8.37 13.48 4.48
C ASP A 15 9.04 12.59 3.43
N ALA A 16 8.57 11.35 3.25
CA ALA A 16 9.09 10.43 2.26
C ALA A 16 8.96 11.00 0.84
N ASP A 17 10.01 10.81 0.05
CA ASP A 17 10.00 11.23 -1.34
C ASP A 17 9.21 10.24 -2.22
N LYS A 18 8.92 10.65 -3.46
CA LYS A 18 8.21 9.79 -4.43
C LYS A 18 8.93 8.47 -4.71
N LYS A 19 10.25 8.40 -4.50
CA LYS A 19 11.05 7.20 -4.75
C LYS A 19 10.83 6.19 -3.62
N ASP A 20 10.80 6.65 -2.38
CA ASP A 20 10.52 5.86 -1.19
C ASP A 20 9.08 5.35 -1.19
N ILE A 21 8.12 6.22 -1.50
CA ILE A 21 6.71 5.86 -1.69
C ILE A 21 6.56 4.76 -2.75
N LYS A 22 7.20 4.92 -3.92
CA LYS A 22 7.19 3.90 -4.99
C LYS A 22 7.86 2.60 -4.59
N LYS A 23 8.94 2.65 -3.81
CA LYS A 23 9.63 1.45 -3.31
C LYS A 23 8.77 0.69 -2.30
N ALA A 24 8.13 1.41 -1.38
CA ALA A 24 7.20 0.85 -0.40
C ALA A 24 5.99 0.21 -1.08
N TYR A 25 5.35 0.94 -2.01
CA TYR A 25 4.25 0.41 -2.82
C TYR A 25 4.62 -0.90 -3.51
N ARG A 26 5.76 -0.96 -4.22
CA ARG A 26 6.20 -2.19 -4.92
C ARG A 26 6.41 -3.37 -3.96
N SER A 27 6.97 -3.13 -2.78
CA SER A 27 7.18 -4.17 -1.78
C SER A 27 5.86 -4.72 -1.27
N LEU A 28 4.93 -3.82 -0.90
CA LEU A 28 3.63 -4.16 -0.34
C LEU A 28 2.70 -4.78 -1.38
N ALA A 29 2.66 -4.24 -2.60
CA ALA A 29 1.90 -4.79 -3.72
C ALA A 29 2.34 -6.23 -4.04
N ASN A 30 3.64 -6.52 -3.98
CA ASN A 30 4.14 -7.88 -4.18
C ASN A 30 3.84 -8.81 -3.01
N LYS A 31 3.76 -8.28 -1.77
CA LYS A 31 3.40 -9.05 -0.57
C LYS A 31 1.92 -9.43 -0.57
N TYR A 32 1.05 -8.49 -0.94
CA TYR A 32 -0.41 -8.66 -0.92
C TYR A 32 -1.01 -8.95 -2.30
N HIS A 33 -0.18 -9.24 -3.30
CA HIS A 33 -0.63 -9.49 -4.67
C HIS A 33 -1.68 -10.62 -4.70
N PRO A 34 -2.79 -10.48 -5.45
CA PRO A 34 -3.82 -11.52 -5.56
C PRO A 34 -3.25 -12.85 -6.08
N ASP A 35 -2.35 -12.83 -7.07
CA ASP A 35 -1.71 -14.05 -7.58
C ASP A 35 -0.96 -14.86 -6.52
N LYS A 36 -0.41 -14.19 -5.50
CA LYS A 36 0.31 -14.84 -4.39
C LYS A 36 -0.61 -15.16 -3.20
N ASN A 37 -1.79 -14.55 -3.17
CA ASN A 37 -2.74 -14.63 -2.08
C ASN A 37 -4.17 -14.90 -2.62
N PRO A 38 -4.37 -15.93 -3.46
CA PRO A 38 -5.62 -16.10 -4.21
C PRO A 38 -6.84 -16.32 -3.32
N ASP A 39 -6.65 -16.96 -2.16
CA ASP A 39 -7.72 -17.29 -1.21
C ASP A 39 -7.77 -16.35 0.00
N ASN A 40 -7.03 -15.23 -0.03
CA ASN A 40 -6.96 -14.29 1.09
C ASN A 40 -7.67 -12.96 0.75
N PRO A 41 -8.94 -12.80 1.16
CA PRO A 41 -9.68 -11.56 0.92
C PRO A 41 -9.06 -10.36 1.64
N GLU A 42 -8.40 -10.55 2.80
CA GLU A 42 -7.73 -9.46 3.49
C GLU A 42 -6.50 -8.95 2.70
N ALA A 43 -5.81 -9.82 1.98
CA ALA A 43 -4.71 -9.42 1.11
C ALA A 43 -5.22 -8.55 -0.04
N LEU A 44 -6.38 -8.89 -0.61
CA LEU A 44 -7.03 -8.08 -1.63
C LEU A 44 -7.42 -6.70 -1.11
N ASP A 45 -8.00 -6.61 0.08
CA ASP A 45 -8.40 -5.32 0.67
C ASP A 45 -7.18 -4.46 1.00
N LYS A 46 -6.12 -5.06 1.57
CA LYS A 46 -4.83 -4.37 1.78
C LYS A 46 -4.23 -3.90 0.45
N PHE A 47 -4.26 -4.73 -0.58
CA PHE A 47 -3.75 -4.37 -1.91
C PHE A 47 -4.46 -3.14 -2.48
N LYS A 48 -5.79 -3.06 -2.34
CA LYS A 48 -6.58 -1.89 -2.76
C LYS A 48 -6.20 -0.65 -1.95
N GLU A 49 -6.10 -0.76 -0.63
CA GLU A 49 -5.70 0.38 0.22
C GLU A 49 -4.29 0.90 -0.13
N ILE A 50 -3.35 0.00 -0.39
CA ILE A 50 -1.98 0.32 -0.79
C ILE A 50 -1.95 1.00 -2.17
N ALA A 51 -2.78 0.54 -3.11
CA ALA A 51 -2.91 1.14 -4.43
C ALA A 51 -3.50 2.56 -4.35
N GLU A 52 -4.58 2.75 -3.59
CA GLU A 52 -5.17 4.07 -3.37
C GLU A 52 -4.19 5.04 -2.71
N ALA A 53 -3.45 4.59 -1.70
CA ALA A 53 -2.42 5.39 -1.04
C ALA A 53 -1.32 5.86 -2.01
N TYR A 54 -0.88 4.98 -2.92
CA TYR A 54 0.11 5.30 -3.94
C TYR A 54 -0.41 6.23 -5.04
N GLU A 55 -1.70 6.16 -5.37
CA GLU A 55 -2.31 7.06 -6.36
C GLU A 55 -2.49 8.48 -5.83
N ILE A 56 -2.68 8.65 -4.51
CA ILE A 56 -2.89 9.95 -3.87
C ILE A 56 -1.56 10.68 -3.57
N LEU A 57 -0.51 9.97 -3.18
CA LEU A 57 0.78 10.51 -2.71
C LEU A 57 1.81 10.69 -3.84
#